data_AF-A0A1I3WUD7-F1
#
_entry.id   AF-A0A1I3WUD7-F1
#
_cell.length_a   1.000
_cell.length_b   1.000
_cell.length_c   1.000
_cell.angle_alpha   90.00
_cell.angle_beta   90.00
_cell.angle_gamma   90.00
#
_symmetry.space_group_name_H-M   'P 1'
#
loop_
_entity.id
_entity.type
_entity.pdbx_description
1 polymer ?
#
loop_
_entity_poly.entity_id
_entity_poly.type
_entity_poly.pdbx_seq_one_letter_code
_entity_poly.pdbx_strand_id
1 'polypeptide(L)' 'MRFSDSIFGRLLEPINRRQFQAAVDRVDGDAYDKSFKSWDHLVALIYAQLSGHASLRAVVTGFNANPQHHYHLGTGK' A
#
# COMPACT_ATOMS: atom_id res chain seq x y z
N MET A 1 15.75 -16.88 -4.86
CA MET A 1 14.34 -16.97 -4.44
C MET A 1 13.47 -16.54 -5.61
N ARG A 2 12.54 -17.39 -6.06
CA ARG A 2 11.59 -17.04 -7.13
C ARG A 2 10.49 -16.21 -6.48
N PHE A 3 10.45 -14.91 -6.78
CA PHE A 3 9.37 -14.04 -6.32
C PHE A 3 8.04 -14.59 -6.85
N SER A 4 7.10 -14.82 -5.96
CA SER A 4 5.72 -15.16 -6.29
C SER A 4 4.87 -14.00 -5.83
N ASP A 5 4.06 -13.46 -6.74
CA ASP A 5 3.12 -12.40 -6.38
C ASP A 5 2.24 -12.83 -5.21
N SER A 6 2.21 -12.00 -4.17
CA SER A 6 1.28 -12.21 -3.07
C SER A 6 -0.15 -12.09 -3.61
N ILE A 7 -1.10 -12.82 -3.00
CA ILE A 7 -2.52 -12.67 -3.32
C ILE A 7 -2.93 -11.19 -3.22
N PHE A 8 -2.42 -10.50 -2.21
CA PHE A 8 -2.66 -9.08 -2.01
C PHE A 8 -2.10 -8.22 -3.15
N GLY A 9 -0.89 -8.51 -3.65
CA GLY A 9 -0.33 -7.82 -4.82
C GLY A 9 -1.19 -7.99 -6.07
N ARG A 10 -1.71 -9.19 -6.31
CA ARG A 10 -2.66 -9.45 -7.42
C ARG A 10 -3.97 -8.69 -7.28
N LEU A 11 -4.45 -8.47 -6.05
CA LEU A 11 -5.65 -7.66 -5.81
C LEU A 11 -5.42 -6.17 -6.11
N LEU A 12 -4.17 -5.70 -6.09
CA LEU A 12 -3.80 -4.33 -6.43
C LEU A 12 -3.49 -4.12 -7.93
N GLU A 13 -3.19 -5.18 -8.68
CA GLU A 13 -2.91 -5.11 -10.13
C GLU A 13 -3.92 -4.30 -10.96
N PRO A 14 -5.24 -4.36 -10.68
CA PRO A 14 -6.22 -3.55 -11.41
C PRO A 14 -6.07 -2.04 -11.22
N ILE A 15 -5.39 -1.60 -10.15
CA ILE A 15 -5.20 -0.18 -9.85
C ILE A 15 -4.06 0.36 -10.71
N ASN A 16 -4.41 1.18 -11.71
CA ASN A 16 -3.41 1.82 -12.55
C ASN A 16 -2.61 2.87 -11.75
N ARG A 17 -1.37 2.52 -11.40
CA ARG A 17 -0.50 3.36 -10.57
C ARG A 17 -0.24 4.75 -11.17
N ARG A 18 -0.20 4.88 -12.50
CA ARG A 18 0.01 6.18 -13.16
C ARG A 18 -1.22 7.07 -13.04
N GLN A 19 -2.41 6.51 -13.25
CA GLN A 19 -3.67 7.26 -13.10
C GLN A 19 -3.89 7.66 -11.64
N PHE A 20 -3.57 6.76 -10.70
CA PHE A 20 -3.59 7.08 -9.28
C PHE A 20 -2.64 8.25 -8.96
N GLN A 21 -1.39 8.18 -9.40
CA GLN A 21 -0.43 9.26 -9.15
C GLN A 21 -0.90 10.59 -9.76
N ALA A 22 -1.42 10.57 -11.00
CA ALA A 22 -1.97 11.77 -11.61
C ALA A 22 -3.14 12.38 -10.81
N ALA A 23 -3.95 11.56 -10.14
CA ALA A 23 -5.02 12.03 -9.28
C ALA A 23 -4.48 12.67 -7.98
N VAL A 24 -3.43 12.08 -7.40
CA VAL A 24 -2.72 12.61 -6.22
C VAL A 24 -2.07 13.96 -6.55
N ASP A 25 -1.34 14.03 -7.67
CA ASP A 25 -0.61 15.23 -8.10
C ASP A 25 -1.58 16.41 -8.36
N ARG A 26 -2.76 16.14 -8.92
CA ARG A 26 -3.78 17.16 -9.21
C ARG A 26 -4.26 17.91 -7.96
N VAL A 27 -4.22 17.26 -6.81
CA VAL A 27 -4.67 17.82 -5.53
C VAL A 27 -3.51 18.10 -4.58
N ASP A 28 -2.27 17.98 -5.05
CA ASP A 28 -1.05 18.07 -4.25
C ASP A 28 -1.10 17.15 -3.00
N GLY A 29 -1.64 15.94 -3.18
CA GLY A 29 -2.01 15.04 -2.08
C GLY A 29 -0.82 14.48 -1.29
N ASP A 30 0.39 14.58 -1.86
CA ASP A 30 1.65 14.18 -1.23
C ASP A 30 2.49 15.40 -0.77
N ALA A 31 1.91 16.60 -0.78
CA ALA A 31 2.57 17.82 -0.35
C ALA A 31 3.05 17.69 1.09
N TYR A 32 4.31 18.07 1.34
CA TYR A 32 4.96 18.05 2.65
C TYR A 32 5.17 16.66 3.28
N ASP A 33 4.60 15.59 2.71
CA ASP A 33 4.86 14.24 3.16
C ASP A 33 6.33 13.87 2.92
N LYS A 34 7.00 13.32 3.93
CA LYS A 34 8.41 12.89 3.83
C LYS A 34 8.55 11.38 3.64
N SER A 35 7.52 10.65 4.04
CA SER A 35 7.40 9.19 4.03
C SER A 35 5.92 8.84 4.05
N PHE A 36 5.58 7.60 3.74
CA PHE A 36 4.20 7.10 3.80
C PHE A 36 3.25 7.95 2.92
N LYS A 37 3.53 7.93 1.61
CA LYS A 37 2.83 8.70 0.59
C LYS A 37 1.43 8.15 0.34
N SER A 38 0.64 8.85 -0.46
CA SER A 38 -0.74 8.46 -0.81
C SER A 38 -0.87 7.02 -1.29
N TRP A 39 0.13 6.50 -2.02
CA TRP A 39 0.16 5.09 -2.41
C TRP A 39 0.33 4.15 -1.22
N ASP A 40 1.29 4.41 -0.32
CA ASP A 40 1.48 3.62 0.90
C ASP A 40 0.20 3.62 1.75
N HIS A 41 -0.45 4.77 1.85
CA HIS A 41 -1.68 4.95 2.59
C HIS A 41 -2.85 4.16 1.98
N LEU A 42 -3.04 4.22 0.65
CA LEU A 42 -4.04 3.43 -0.06
C LEU A 42 -3.83 1.93 0.18
N VAL A 43 -2.61 1.44 0.02
CA VAL A 43 -2.28 0.02 0.21
C VAL A 43 -2.55 -0.42 1.65
N ALA A 44 -2.17 0.38 2.64
CA ALA A 44 -2.45 0.10 4.05
C ALA A 44 -3.96 0.05 4.35
N LEU A 45 -4.76 0.96 3.76
CA LEU A 45 -6.21 0.99 3.92
C LEU A 45 -6.89 -0.23 3.28
N ILE A 46 -6.50 -0.62 2.06
CA ILE A 46 -7.03 -1.84 1.41
C ILE A 46 -6.66 -3.07 2.24
N TYR A 47 -5.42 -3.16 2.73
CA TYR A 47 -5.01 -4.23 3.62
C TYR A 47 -5.89 -4.29 4.87
N ALA A 48 -6.13 -3.16 5.53
CA ALA A 48 -6.97 -3.08 6.72
C ALA A 48 -8.40 -3.60 6.48
N GLN A 49 -9.01 -3.20 5.36
CA GLN A 49 -10.36 -3.64 4.99
C GLN A 49 -10.40 -5.16 4.73
N LEU A 50 -9.46 -5.69 3.94
CA LEU A 50 -9.45 -7.11 3.58
C LEU A 50 -9.05 -8.02 4.74
N SER A 51 -8.25 -7.53 5.68
CA SER A 51 -7.86 -8.27 6.89
C SER A 51 -8.87 -8.15 8.03
N GLY A 52 -9.90 -7.31 7.90
CA GLY A 52 -10.88 -7.05 8.96
C GLY A 52 -10.27 -6.38 10.19
N HIS A 53 -9.14 -5.69 10.04
CA HIS A 53 -8.47 -5.04 11.16
C HIS A 53 -9.18 -3.73 11.53
N ALA A 54 -9.74 -3.69 12.74
CA ALA A 54 -10.44 -2.51 13.28
C ALA A 54 -9.53 -1.53 14.05
N SER A 55 -8.21 -1.80 14.13
CA SER A 55 -7.28 -0.91 14.85
C SER A 55 -6.00 -0.70 14.08
N LEU A 56 -5.43 0.52 14.20
CA LEU A 56 -4.14 0.86 13.59
C LEU A 56 -3.03 -0.10 14.03
N ARG A 57 -3.02 -0.51 15.31
CA ARG A 57 -2.05 -1.47 15.82
C ARG A 57 -2.13 -2.80 15.07
N ALA A 58 -3.34 -3.34 14.87
CA ALA A 58 -3.52 -4.60 14.14
C ALA A 58 -3.08 -4.45 12.67
N VAL A 59 -3.40 -3.32 12.03
CA VAL A 59 -2.94 -3.02 10.66
C VAL A 59 -1.41 -2.98 10.58
N VAL A 60 -0.75 -2.21 11.44
CA VAL A 60 0.71 -2.09 11.46
C VAL A 60 1.38 -3.43 11.75
N THR A 61 0.92 -4.17 12.76
CA THR A 61 1.48 -5.48 13.12
C THR A 61 1.30 -6.49 11.98
N GLY A 62 0.10 -6.59 11.40
CA GLY A 62 -0.19 -7.53 10.34
C GLY A 62 0.52 -7.20 9.02
N PHE A 63 0.48 -5.92 8.62
CA PHE A 63 1.10 -5.45 7.39
C PHE A 63 2.62 -5.61 7.41
N ASN A 64 3.24 -5.31 8.56
CA ASN A 64 4.70 -5.41 8.73
C ASN A 64 5.19 -6.83 9.08
N ALA A 65 4.29 -7.80 9.30
CA ALA A 65 4.69 -9.19 9.55
C ALA A 65 5.30 -9.87 8.31
N ASN A 66 5.08 -9.34 7.10
CA ASN A 66 5.62 -9.89 5.86
C ASN A 66 6.33 -8.81 5.00
N PRO A 67 7.43 -8.22 5.49
CA PRO A 67 8.06 -7.07 4.87
C PRO A 67 8.67 -7.38 3.49
N GLN A 68 8.93 -8.65 3.16
CA GLN A 68 9.41 -9.04 1.83
C GLN A 68 8.44 -8.69 0.70
N HIS A 69 7.16 -8.46 0.99
CA HIS A 69 6.17 -8.11 -0.04
C HIS A 69 6.07 -6.61 -0.29
N HIS A 70 6.51 -5.75 0.64
CA HIS A 70 6.36 -4.29 0.54
C HIS A 70 6.99 -3.73 -0.74
N TYR A 71 8.19 -4.20 -1.09
CA TYR A 71 8.88 -3.80 -2.32
C TYR A 71 8.02 -4.05 -3.57
N HIS A 72 7.36 -5.20 -3.63
CA HIS A 72 6.54 -5.61 -4.77
C HIS A 72 5.15 -4.96 -4.79
N LEU A 73 4.68 -4.49 -3.63
CA LEU A 73 3.49 -3.65 -3.52
C LEU A 73 3.80 -2.19 -3.89
N GLY A 74 5.08 -1.86 -4.15
CA GLY A 74 5.52 -0.50 -4.39
C GLY A 74 5.41 0.38 -3.16
N THR A 75 5.36 -0.20 -1.95
CA THR A 75 5.31 0.52 -0.69
C THR A 75 6.66 0.55 -0.01
N GLY A 76 6.99 1.67 0.62
CA GLY A 76 8.19 1.81 1.45
C GLY A 76 8.06 1.15 2.82
N LYS A 77 9.19 1.03 3.53
CA LYS A 77 9.19 0.83 4.99
C LYS A 77 9.03 2.18 5.70
#